data_AF-A0A842TE04-F1
#
_entry.id   AF-A0A842TE04-F1
#
_cell.length_a   1.000
_cell.length_b   1.000
_cell.length_c   1.000
_cell.angle_alpha   90.00
_cell.angle_beta   90.00
_cell.angle_gamma   90.00
#
_symmetry.space_group_name_H-M   'P 1'
#
loop_
_entity.id
_entity.type
_entity.pdbx_description
1 polymer ?
#
loop_
_entity_poly.entity_id
_entity_poly.type
_entity_poly.pdbx_seq_one_letter_code
_entity_poly.pdbx_strand_id
1 'polypeptide(L)'
;MSRKSIKKGPNKGIKYEERINLILKEKNLQLQQTQSAGASDLPDGYFWYDGERYPLEIKKPVGDFAQVELRWTEDKRFFYSPKSKNLDFIDFLSDQTNFLEKINSKWVDIPRKFSQTELNEEDRYWDLDHFPDIKENIKVSYIEKFYNLKTPSVYYIQIEGRGFFYMGKDILNLGVPKLNGRPYLRARVKTRSSSRNKWGFLVAIKMPYIKESEYDLEENTNKKFPIPEGDHVKGPMNGYL
;
A
#
# COMPACT_ATOMS: atom_id res chain seq x y z
N MET A 1 2.56 -15.25 -27.93
CA MET A 1 2.69 -13.93 -27.26
C MET A 1 3.75 -14.02 -26.18
N SER A 2 4.75 -13.13 -26.20
CA SER A 2 5.80 -13.06 -25.18
C SER A 2 5.19 -12.67 -23.82
N ARG A 3 5.28 -13.58 -22.84
CA ARG A 3 4.72 -13.38 -21.49
C ARG A 3 5.65 -12.48 -20.69
N LYS A 4 5.10 -11.39 -20.11
CA LYS A 4 5.87 -10.40 -19.33
C LYS A 4 6.65 -11.07 -18.20
N SER A 5 7.98 -11.00 -18.27
CA SER A 5 8.85 -11.52 -17.22
C SER A 5 8.71 -10.72 -15.93
N ILE A 6 8.89 -11.40 -14.78
CA ILE A 6 9.06 -10.75 -13.48
C ILE A 6 10.38 -9.98 -13.55
N LYS A 7 10.34 -8.64 -13.43
CA LYS A 7 11.56 -7.82 -13.42
C LYS A 7 12.45 -8.24 -12.25
N LYS A 8 13.56 -8.91 -12.54
CA LYS A 8 14.68 -9.11 -11.61
C LYS A 8 15.51 -7.82 -11.59
N GLY A 9 15.46 -7.10 -10.48
CA GLY A 9 16.22 -5.88 -10.22
C GLY A 9 15.93 -5.38 -8.80
N PRO A 10 16.79 -4.54 -8.21
CA PRO A 10 16.54 -3.99 -6.89
C PRO A 10 15.18 -3.29 -6.89
N ASN A 11 14.36 -3.57 -5.87
CA ASN A 11 12.99 -3.09 -5.79
C ASN A 11 13.00 -1.56 -5.75
N LYS A 12 12.56 -0.91 -6.83
CA LYS A 12 12.55 0.55 -6.95
C LYS A 12 11.78 1.23 -5.81
N GLY A 13 10.84 0.54 -5.18
CA GLY A 13 10.13 1.02 -4.00
C GLY A 13 11.04 1.16 -2.79
N ILE A 14 11.86 0.13 -2.51
CA ILE A 14 12.82 0.14 -1.38
C ILE A 14 13.82 1.29 -1.53
N LYS A 15 14.37 1.50 -2.73
CA LYS A 15 15.28 2.63 -2.98
C LYS A 15 14.63 3.99 -2.73
N TYR A 16 13.33 4.11 -3.01
CA TYR A 16 12.61 5.36 -2.78
C TYR A 16 12.37 5.59 -1.28
N GLU A 17 11.96 4.53 -0.57
CA GLU A 17 11.84 4.53 0.89
C GLU A 17 13.15 4.91 1.58
N GLU A 18 14.28 4.30 1.19
CA GLU A 18 15.62 4.61 1.69
C GLU A 18 15.96 6.10 1.50
N ARG A 19 15.67 6.66 0.31
CA ARG A 19 15.90 8.07 0.02
C ARG A 19 15.09 9.00 0.92
N ILE A 20 13.81 8.74 1.10
CA ILE A 20 12.96 9.59 1.96
C ILE A 20 13.41 9.51 3.42
N ASN A 21 13.76 8.33 3.91
CA ASN A 21 14.30 8.18 5.26
C ASN A 21 15.63 8.93 5.44
N LEU A 22 16.51 8.94 4.43
CA LEU A 22 17.74 9.74 4.47
C LEU A 22 17.43 11.24 4.59
N ILE A 23 16.51 11.76 3.80
CA ILE A 23 16.10 13.18 3.89
C ILE A 23 15.56 13.52 5.28
N LEU A 24 14.73 12.65 5.87
CA LEU A 24 14.20 12.88 7.21
C LEU A 24 15.33 12.93 8.26
N LYS A 25 16.38 12.12 8.11
CA LYS A 25 17.57 12.18 8.99
C LYS A 25 18.36 13.47 8.78
N GLU A 26 18.60 13.88 7.54
CA GLU A 26 19.33 15.10 7.20
C GLU A 26 18.61 16.36 7.71
N LYS A 27 17.26 16.32 7.77
CA LYS A 27 16.41 17.39 8.33
C LYS A 27 16.22 17.28 9.84
N ASN A 28 16.94 16.39 10.54
CA ASN A 28 16.80 16.11 11.97
C ASN A 28 15.38 15.73 12.41
N LEU A 29 14.60 15.11 11.51
CA LEU A 29 13.27 14.57 11.77
C LEU A 29 13.29 13.06 12.05
N GLN A 30 14.46 12.44 12.00
CA GLN A 30 14.72 11.06 12.42
C GLN A 30 16.06 11.00 13.13
N LEU A 31 16.19 10.10 14.10
CA LEU A 31 17.49 9.79 14.70
C LEU A 31 18.37 9.08 13.66
N GLN A 32 19.67 9.41 13.62
CA GLN A 32 20.60 8.86 12.61
C GLN A 32 20.66 7.32 12.64
N GLN A 33 20.55 6.74 13.84
CA GLN A 33 20.50 5.31 14.10
C GLN A 33 19.18 4.62 13.73
N THR A 34 18.14 5.36 13.35
CA THR A 34 16.84 4.77 12.95
C THR A 34 17.04 3.91 11.71
N GLN A 35 16.74 2.61 11.80
CA GLN A 35 16.71 1.72 10.64
C GLN A 35 15.36 1.82 9.94
N SER A 36 15.35 1.83 8.61
CA SER A 36 14.11 1.73 7.83
C SER A 36 13.43 0.38 8.09
N ALA A 37 12.10 0.35 7.95
CA ALA A 37 11.30 -0.85 8.21
C ALA A 37 11.60 -2.00 7.24
N GLY A 38 12.10 -1.71 6.03
CA GLY A 38 12.37 -2.73 5.02
C GLY A 38 11.10 -3.53 4.68
N ALA A 39 11.20 -4.85 4.56
CA ALA A 39 10.06 -5.71 4.23
C ALA A 39 9.23 -6.18 5.45
N SER A 40 9.17 -5.38 6.53
CA SER A 40 8.39 -5.71 7.75
C SER A 40 6.96 -5.14 7.69
N ASP A 41 6.12 -5.46 8.69
CA ASP A 41 4.77 -4.89 8.83
C ASP A 41 4.78 -3.47 9.46
N LEU A 42 5.96 -2.91 9.74
CA LEU A 42 6.11 -1.57 10.30
C LEU A 42 5.82 -0.50 9.22
N PRO A 43 5.43 0.73 9.60
CA PRO A 43 5.41 1.88 8.71
C PRO A 43 6.73 2.07 7.95
N ASP A 44 6.66 2.46 6.68
CA ASP A 44 7.83 2.64 5.79
C ASP A 44 8.84 3.66 6.34
N GLY A 45 8.37 4.61 7.15
CA GLY A 45 9.19 5.53 7.91
C GLY A 45 8.47 6.13 9.10
N TYR A 46 9.18 6.97 9.83
CA TYR A 46 8.65 7.80 10.91
C TYR A 46 9.21 9.21 10.81
N PHE A 47 8.56 10.20 11.38
CA PHE A 47 9.19 11.51 11.58
C PHE A 47 8.84 12.05 12.96
N TRP A 48 9.75 12.83 13.52
CA TRP A 48 9.53 13.54 14.77
C TRP A 48 8.83 14.86 14.50
N TYR A 49 7.91 15.22 15.40
CA TYR A 49 7.22 16.51 15.41
C TYR A 49 6.88 16.85 16.86
N ASP A 50 7.28 18.04 17.33
CA ASP A 50 7.04 18.53 18.70
C ASP A 50 7.48 17.60 19.87
N GLY A 51 8.41 16.69 19.61
CA GLY A 51 8.90 15.71 20.60
C GLY A 51 8.14 14.38 20.60
N GLU A 52 7.28 14.13 19.62
CA GLU A 52 6.62 12.84 19.40
C GLU A 52 6.97 12.24 18.03
N ARG A 53 6.87 10.92 17.91
CA ARG A 53 7.21 10.17 16.68
C ARG A 53 5.95 9.72 15.96
N TYR A 54 5.80 10.12 14.70
CA TYR A 54 4.63 9.84 13.87
C TYR A 54 4.95 8.90 12.71
N PRO A 55 4.10 7.89 12.42
CA PRO A 55 4.26 7.02 11.26
C PRO A 55 4.08 7.75 9.93
N LEU A 56 4.87 7.34 8.93
CA LEU A 56 4.80 7.82 7.55
C LEU A 56 4.75 6.63 6.59
N GLU A 57 3.82 6.66 5.64
CA GLU A 57 3.84 5.77 4.48
C GLU A 57 4.64 6.41 3.34
N ILE A 58 5.45 5.64 2.62
CA ILE A 58 6.30 6.10 1.53
C ILE A 58 6.04 5.26 0.29
N LYS A 59 5.56 5.88 -0.80
CA LYS A 59 5.03 5.13 -1.93
C LYS A 59 5.47 5.64 -3.29
N LYS A 60 5.65 4.71 -4.23
CA LYS A 60 5.69 5.03 -5.66
C LYS A 60 4.26 5.12 -6.24
N PRO A 61 4.01 5.99 -7.23
CA PRO A 61 2.66 6.27 -7.74
C PRO A 61 1.97 5.06 -8.41
N VAL A 62 2.73 4.08 -8.90
CA VAL A 62 2.18 2.90 -9.63
C VAL A 62 1.86 1.72 -8.68
N GLY A 63 2.15 1.87 -7.39
CA GLY A 63 1.96 0.84 -6.36
C GLY A 63 0.50 0.42 -6.14
N ASP A 64 0.29 -0.67 -5.39
CA ASP A 64 -1.02 -0.97 -4.80
C ASP A 64 -1.11 -0.26 -3.44
N PHE A 65 -2.20 0.45 -3.15
CA PHE A 65 -2.41 1.14 -1.87
C PHE A 65 -2.80 0.17 -0.75
N ALA A 66 -3.57 -0.86 -1.09
CA ALA A 66 -3.91 -1.96 -0.19
C ALA A 66 -4.05 -3.24 -1.00
N GLN A 67 -3.86 -4.40 -0.36
CA GLN A 67 -4.15 -5.70 -0.94
C GLN A 67 -4.84 -6.60 0.08
N VAL A 68 -5.84 -7.35 -0.38
CA VAL A 68 -6.52 -8.40 0.39
C VAL A 68 -6.53 -9.68 -0.44
N GLU A 69 -6.18 -10.80 0.17
CA GLU A 69 -6.23 -12.11 -0.50
C GLU A 69 -7.68 -12.62 -0.53
N LEU A 70 -8.06 -13.19 -1.65
CA LEU A 70 -9.30 -13.94 -1.81
C LEU A 70 -9.03 -15.45 -1.62
N ARG A 71 -9.99 -16.12 -0.99
CA ARG A 71 -10.10 -17.57 -0.95
C ARG A 71 -11.32 -18.00 -1.71
N TRP A 72 -11.38 -19.28 -2.05
CA TRP A 72 -12.50 -19.85 -2.77
C TRP A 72 -12.85 -21.22 -2.21
N THR A 73 -14.14 -21.50 -2.13
CA THR A 73 -14.71 -22.83 -1.90
C THR A 73 -15.98 -22.99 -2.73
N GLU A 74 -16.44 -24.21 -2.95
CA GLU A 74 -17.62 -24.47 -3.79
C GLU A 74 -18.90 -23.84 -3.22
N ASP A 75 -19.05 -23.87 -1.89
CA ASP A 75 -20.17 -23.31 -1.15
C ASP A 75 -20.19 -21.77 -1.12
N LYS A 76 -19.03 -21.14 -0.90
CA LYS A 76 -18.92 -19.67 -0.72
C LYS A 76 -18.53 -18.92 -1.97
N ARG A 77 -18.09 -19.62 -3.02
CA ARG A 77 -17.33 -19.03 -4.14
C ARG A 77 -16.17 -18.20 -3.60
N PHE A 78 -15.82 -17.07 -4.22
CA PHE A 78 -14.80 -16.19 -3.65
C PHE A 78 -15.28 -15.50 -2.38
N PHE A 79 -14.40 -15.43 -1.39
CA PHE A 79 -14.55 -14.66 -0.16
C PHE A 79 -13.22 -14.05 0.27
N TYR A 80 -13.26 -12.99 1.07
CA TYR A 80 -12.05 -12.40 1.65
C TYR A 80 -11.39 -13.39 2.62
N SER A 81 -10.06 -13.51 2.55
CA SER A 81 -9.31 -14.47 3.36
C SER A 81 -9.44 -14.16 4.86
N PRO A 82 -9.94 -15.09 5.70
CA PRO A 82 -10.05 -14.89 7.15
C PRO A 82 -8.67 -14.86 7.83
N LYS A 83 -7.61 -15.23 7.11
CA LYS A 83 -6.21 -15.12 7.54
C LYS A 83 -5.57 -13.75 7.25
N SER A 84 -6.38 -12.75 6.86
CA SER A 84 -5.89 -11.39 6.66
C SER A 84 -5.44 -10.78 7.99
N LYS A 85 -4.38 -9.99 7.98
CA LYS A 85 -3.97 -9.18 9.14
C LYS A 85 -4.83 -7.93 9.34
N ASN A 86 -5.66 -7.59 8.34
CA ASN A 86 -6.52 -6.39 8.34
C ASN A 86 -7.98 -6.81 8.24
N LEU A 87 -8.51 -7.48 9.27
CA LEU A 87 -9.90 -7.95 9.30
C LEU A 87 -10.89 -6.78 9.33
N ASP A 88 -10.64 -5.75 10.15
CA ASP A 88 -11.47 -4.53 10.20
C ASP A 88 -11.62 -3.84 8.83
N PHE A 89 -10.58 -3.93 7.98
CA PHE A 89 -10.65 -3.40 6.62
C PHE A 89 -11.46 -4.30 5.68
N ILE A 90 -11.44 -5.61 5.88
CA ILE A 90 -12.31 -6.54 5.16
C ILE A 90 -13.77 -6.29 5.51
N ASP A 91 -14.08 -6.10 6.80
CA ASP A 91 -15.43 -5.79 7.27
C ASP A 91 -15.90 -4.48 6.64
N PHE A 92 -15.06 -3.44 6.68
CA PHE A 92 -15.33 -2.18 5.99
C PHE A 92 -15.57 -2.34 4.47
N LEU A 93 -14.77 -3.16 3.77
CA LEU A 93 -14.98 -3.39 2.33
C LEU A 93 -16.31 -4.09 2.06
N SER A 94 -16.67 -5.06 2.90
CA SER A 94 -17.90 -5.84 2.78
C SER A 94 -19.13 -4.99 3.08
N ASP A 95 -19.04 -4.08 4.06
CA ASP A 95 -20.14 -3.18 4.42
C ASP A 95 -20.36 -2.06 3.39
N GLN A 96 -19.30 -1.62 2.71
CA GLN A 96 -19.34 -0.42 1.88
C GLN A 96 -19.40 -0.71 0.37
N THR A 97 -19.21 -1.95 -0.05
CA THR A 97 -19.20 -2.34 -1.47
C THR A 97 -19.88 -3.67 -1.69
N ASN A 98 -20.40 -3.87 -2.90
CA ASN A 98 -20.83 -5.18 -3.39
C ASN A 98 -19.77 -5.82 -4.30
N PHE A 99 -18.48 -5.50 -4.07
CA PHE A 99 -17.42 -5.87 -4.98
C PHE A 99 -17.18 -7.38 -4.99
N LEU A 100 -17.41 -8.06 -3.86
CA LEU A 100 -17.30 -9.51 -3.78
C LEU A 100 -18.41 -10.21 -4.57
N GLU A 101 -19.66 -9.75 -4.48
CA GLU A 101 -20.75 -10.27 -5.32
C GLU A 101 -20.44 -10.06 -6.80
N LYS A 102 -19.92 -8.90 -7.17
CA LYS A 102 -19.51 -8.59 -8.55
C LYS A 102 -18.37 -9.48 -9.05
N ILE A 103 -17.46 -9.90 -8.17
CA ILE A 103 -16.43 -10.88 -8.52
C ILE A 103 -17.08 -12.23 -8.80
N ASN A 104 -17.92 -12.70 -7.88
CA ASN A 104 -18.61 -13.98 -7.99
C ASN A 104 -19.61 -14.05 -9.14
N SER A 105 -20.19 -12.91 -9.56
CA SER A 105 -21.07 -12.86 -10.72
C SER A 105 -20.32 -12.90 -12.04
N LYS A 106 -19.05 -12.49 -12.07
CA LYS A 106 -18.22 -12.43 -13.28
C LYS A 106 -17.33 -13.64 -13.46
N TRP A 107 -16.88 -14.24 -12.36
CA TRP A 107 -16.10 -15.47 -12.38
C TRP A 107 -17.01 -16.64 -12.02
N VAL A 108 -17.45 -17.37 -13.05
CA VAL A 108 -18.33 -18.53 -12.89
C VAL A 108 -17.57 -19.85 -12.84
N ASP A 109 -16.32 -19.86 -13.30
CA ASP A 109 -15.48 -21.06 -13.31
C ASP A 109 -14.96 -21.44 -11.91
N ILE A 110 -14.34 -22.60 -11.81
CA ILE A 110 -13.68 -23.08 -10.59
C ILE A 110 -12.18 -22.73 -10.69
N PRO A 111 -11.62 -21.93 -9.77
CA PRO A 111 -10.20 -21.58 -9.84
C PRO A 111 -9.33 -22.78 -9.49
N ARG A 112 -8.40 -23.13 -10.38
CA ARG A 112 -7.60 -24.35 -10.29
C ARG A 112 -6.74 -24.38 -9.03
N LYS A 113 -6.28 -23.22 -8.56
CA LYS A 113 -5.58 -23.08 -7.28
C LYS A 113 -6.28 -23.75 -6.09
N PHE A 114 -7.60 -23.81 -6.10
CA PHE A 114 -8.39 -24.30 -4.97
C PHE A 114 -9.06 -25.65 -5.23
N SER A 115 -9.01 -26.16 -6.47
CA SER A 115 -9.68 -27.40 -6.85
C SER A 115 -8.73 -28.55 -7.19
N GLN A 116 -7.47 -28.26 -7.52
CA GLN A 116 -6.49 -29.29 -7.84
C GLN A 116 -5.79 -29.80 -6.58
N THR A 117 -5.57 -31.11 -6.51
CA THR A 117 -4.82 -31.77 -5.43
C THR A 117 -3.32 -31.47 -5.51
N GLU A 118 -2.78 -31.45 -6.73
CA GLU A 118 -1.39 -31.12 -7.02
C GLU A 118 -1.32 -29.97 -8.03
N LEU A 119 -0.70 -28.85 -7.62
CA LEU A 119 -0.65 -27.62 -8.42
C LEU A 119 0.57 -27.58 -9.33
N ASN A 120 0.34 -27.48 -10.64
CA ASN A 120 1.39 -27.32 -11.66
C ASN A 120 1.34 -25.94 -12.34
N GLU A 121 2.28 -25.67 -13.25
CA GLU A 121 2.38 -24.36 -13.90
C GLU A 121 1.19 -24.06 -14.83
N GLU A 122 0.63 -25.10 -15.43
CA GLU A 122 -0.51 -24.98 -16.33
C GLU A 122 -1.75 -24.51 -15.55
N ASP A 123 -1.92 -24.96 -14.31
CA ASP A 123 -3.00 -24.48 -13.43
C ASP A 123 -2.87 -22.99 -13.13
N ARG A 124 -1.65 -22.55 -12.83
CA ARG A 124 -1.34 -21.14 -12.61
C ARG A 124 -1.64 -20.31 -13.85
N TYR A 125 -1.21 -20.77 -15.03
CA TYR A 125 -1.44 -20.04 -16.28
C TYR A 125 -2.91 -20.02 -16.64
N TRP A 126 -3.63 -21.11 -16.43
CA TRP A 126 -5.06 -21.17 -16.64
C TRP A 126 -5.77 -20.12 -15.77
N ASP A 127 -5.49 -20.08 -14.47
CA ASP A 127 -6.07 -19.05 -13.57
C ASP A 127 -5.70 -17.62 -14.01
N LEU A 128 -4.44 -17.38 -14.42
CA LEU A 128 -3.98 -16.07 -14.88
C LEU A 128 -4.65 -15.62 -16.19
N ASP A 129 -4.85 -16.54 -17.12
CA ASP A 129 -5.33 -16.25 -18.48
C ASP A 129 -6.86 -16.15 -18.53
N HIS A 130 -7.57 -16.87 -17.64
CA HIS A 130 -9.03 -16.88 -17.63
C HIS A 130 -9.62 -15.85 -16.66
N PHE A 131 -8.94 -15.51 -15.56
CA PHE A 131 -9.51 -14.60 -14.56
C PHE A 131 -9.71 -13.18 -15.11
N PRO A 132 -10.97 -12.69 -15.17
CA PRO A 132 -11.25 -11.40 -15.79
C PRO A 132 -10.71 -10.25 -14.95
N ASP A 133 -10.32 -9.17 -15.63
CA ASP A 133 -9.90 -7.93 -14.96
C ASP A 133 -11.14 -7.18 -14.44
N ILE A 134 -11.49 -7.39 -13.17
CA ILE A 134 -12.70 -6.81 -12.56
C ILE A 134 -12.32 -5.56 -11.76
N LYS A 135 -13.02 -4.45 -12.02
CA LYS A 135 -12.75 -3.14 -11.39
C LYS A 135 -14.00 -2.47 -10.85
N GLU A 136 -13.81 -1.63 -9.84
CA GLU A 136 -14.84 -0.78 -9.27
C GLU A 136 -14.27 0.51 -8.71
N ASN A 137 -14.81 1.66 -9.13
CA ASN A 137 -14.38 2.95 -8.60
C ASN A 137 -14.81 3.07 -7.14
N ILE A 138 -13.93 3.63 -6.31
CA ILE A 138 -14.19 3.85 -4.88
C ILE A 138 -13.82 5.28 -4.50
N LYS A 139 -14.14 5.65 -3.26
CA LYS A 139 -13.71 6.92 -2.66
C LYS A 139 -12.28 6.82 -2.12
N VAL A 140 -11.55 7.94 -2.08
CA VAL A 140 -10.20 8.00 -1.47
C VAL A 140 -10.23 7.61 0.01
N SER A 141 -11.35 7.80 0.70
CA SER A 141 -11.56 7.38 2.09
C SER A 141 -11.30 5.90 2.37
N TYR A 142 -11.33 5.04 1.35
CA TYR A 142 -11.00 3.61 1.50
C TYR A 142 -9.49 3.40 1.74
N ILE A 143 -8.67 4.18 1.03
CA ILE A 143 -7.22 4.19 1.24
C ILE A 143 -6.92 4.77 2.62
N GLU A 144 -7.56 5.89 2.97
CA GLU A 144 -7.42 6.54 4.28
C GLU A 144 -7.76 5.55 5.41
N LYS A 145 -8.92 4.88 5.32
CA LYS A 145 -9.37 3.90 6.31
C LYS A 145 -8.38 2.75 6.46
N PHE A 146 -7.86 2.20 5.35
CA PHE A 146 -6.86 1.14 5.40
C PHE A 146 -5.62 1.54 6.20
N TYR A 147 -5.08 2.74 5.97
CA TYR A 147 -3.89 3.23 6.66
C TYR A 147 -4.15 3.66 8.10
N ASN A 148 -5.30 4.26 8.39
CA ASN A 148 -5.66 4.66 9.75
C ASN A 148 -5.97 3.45 10.65
N LEU A 149 -6.35 2.29 10.09
CA LEU A 149 -6.53 1.03 10.83
C LEU A 149 -5.22 0.29 11.16
N LYS A 150 -4.07 0.70 10.59
CA LYS A 150 -2.77 0.13 10.98
C LYS A 150 -2.48 0.42 12.47
N THR A 151 -1.64 -0.41 13.09
CA THR A 151 -1.13 -0.17 14.45
C THR A 151 0.40 -0.05 14.39
N PRO A 152 0.97 1.16 14.58
CA PRO A 152 0.29 2.44 14.80
C PRO A 152 -0.43 2.98 13.55
N SER A 153 -1.43 3.85 13.75
CA SER A 153 -2.20 4.47 12.67
C SER A 153 -1.33 5.40 11.83
N VAL A 154 -1.46 5.33 10.51
CA VAL A 154 -0.69 6.18 9.59
C VAL A 154 -1.59 7.25 8.99
N TYR A 155 -1.23 8.52 9.20
CA TYR A 155 -2.02 9.69 8.78
C TYR A 155 -1.34 10.52 7.70
N TYR A 156 -0.07 10.26 7.37
CA TYR A 156 0.67 10.99 6.35
C TYR A 156 1.29 10.04 5.33
N ILE A 157 1.39 10.51 4.09
CA ILE A 157 1.98 9.74 3.01
C ILE A 157 2.81 10.65 2.10
N GLN A 158 4.01 10.17 1.76
CA GLN A 158 4.86 10.73 0.72
C GLN A 158 4.72 9.87 -0.55
N ILE A 159 4.41 10.50 -1.68
CA ILE A 159 4.25 9.81 -2.97
C ILE A 159 5.22 10.38 -4.00
N GLU A 160 6.10 9.52 -4.55
CA GLU A 160 7.11 9.89 -5.54
C GLU A 160 6.50 10.67 -6.71
N GLY A 161 7.02 11.88 -6.93
CA GLY A 161 6.59 12.79 -7.99
C GLY A 161 5.20 13.41 -7.79
N ARG A 162 4.47 13.09 -6.70
CA ARG A 162 3.16 13.68 -6.39
C ARG A 162 3.18 14.55 -5.14
N GLY A 163 4.05 14.26 -4.19
CA GLY A 163 4.29 15.07 -2.98
C GLY A 163 3.73 14.45 -1.71
N PHE A 164 3.59 15.28 -0.68
CA PHE A 164 3.22 14.93 0.68
C PHE A 164 1.76 15.29 0.99
N PHE A 165 1.05 14.38 1.63
CA PHE A 165 -0.39 14.49 1.90
C PHE A 165 -0.73 13.96 3.29
N TYR A 166 -1.86 14.44 3.84
CA TYR A 166 -2.53 13.74 4.94
C TYR A 166 -3.61 12.78 4.43
N MET A 167 -3.92 11.75 5.23
CA MET A 167 -4.91 10.70 4.99
C MET A 167 -5.90 10.63 6.15
N GLY A 168 -7.16 10.95 5.88
CA GLY A 168 -8.22 10.96 6.89
C GLY A 168 -8.24 12.25 7.70
N LYS A 169 -7.23 12.47 8.53
CA LYS A 169 -7.08 13.63 9.43
C LYS A 169 -5.66 14.21 9.36
N ASP A 170 -5.53 15.53 9.39
CA ASP A 170 -4.25 16.24 9.57
C ASP A 170 -3.98 16.42 11.07
N ILE A 171 -3.51 15.37 11.73
CA ILE A 171 -3.40 15.31 13.20
C ILE A 171 -2.37 16.28 13.79
N LEU A 172 -1.42 16.75 12.98
CA LEU A 172 -0.38 17.71 13.36
C LEU A 172 -0.68 19.13 12.84
N ASN A 173 -1.79 19.34 12.13
CA ASN A 173 -2.16 20.61 11.50
C ASN A 173 -1.04 21.20 10.63
N LEU A 174 -0.36 20.38 9.81
CA LEU A 174 0.73 20.83 8.93
C LEU A 174 0.24 21.71 7.79
N GLY A 175 -1.06 21.71 7.49
CA GLY A 175 -1.63 22.50 6.39
C GLY A 175 -1.38 21.90 5.01
N VAL A 176 -0.84 20.69 4.94
CA VAL A 176 -0.65 19.93 3.71
C VAL A 176 -2.01 19.49 3.14
N PRO A 177 -2.16 19.30 1.82
CA PRO A 177 -3.43 18.91 1.26
C PRO A 177 -3.83 17.48 1.64
N LYS A 178 -5.14 17.24 1.71
CA LYS A 178 -5.69 15.88 1.79
C LYS A 178 -5.32 15.09 0.54
N LEU A 179 -4.99 13.82 0.71
CA LEU A 179 -4.82 12.90 -0.42
C LEU A 179 -6.09 12.93 -1.30
N ASN A 180 -5.91 13.16 -2.60
CA ASN A 180 -7.01 13.24 -3.54
C ASN A 180 -6.64 12.59 -4.88
N GLY A 181 -7.58 11.85 -5.46
CA GLY A 181 -7.34 11.06 -6.65
C GLY A 181 -8.56 10.27 -7.09
N ARG A 182 -8.34 9.34 -8.02
CA ARG A 182 -9.40 8.48 -8.58
C ARG A 182 -9.08 7.00 -8.33
N PRO A 183 -9.39 6.48 -7.14
CA PRO A 183 -9.07 5.10 -6.81
C PRO A 183 -10.12 4.12 -7.32
N TYR A 184 -9.69 2.87 -7.47
CA TYR A 184 -10.57 1.74 -7.78
C TYR A 184 -10.06 0.45 -7.11
N LEU A 185 -11.00 -0.44 -6.75
CA LEU A 185 -10.72 -1.83 -6.43
C LEU A 185 -10.47 -2.61 -7.70
N ARG A 186 -9.50 -3.53 -7.67
CA ARG A 186 -9.17 -4.43 -8.77
C ARG A 186 -9.05 -5.86 -8.25
N ALA A 187 -9.93 -6.75 -8.71
CA ALA A 187 -9.72 -8.18 -8.53
C ALA A 187 -8.75 -8.68 -9.59
N ARG A 188 -7.78 -9.50 -9.21
CA ARG A 188 -6.79 -10.06 -10.14
C ARG A 188 -6.13 -11.31 -9.60
N VAL A 189 -5.52 -12.07 -10.51
CA VAL A 189 -4.53 -13.10 -10.17
C VAL A 189 -3.12 -12.50 -10.25
N LYS A 190 -2.26 -12.85 -9.28
CA LYS A 190 -0.85 -12.41 -9.23
C LYS A 190 0.07 -13.58 -8.93
N THR A 191 1.06 -13.79 -9.80
CA THR A 191 2.19 -14.68 -9.51
C THR A 191 3.03 -14.09 -8.38
N ARG A 192 3.21 -14.86 -7.30
CA ARG A 192 4.07 -14.52 -6.15
C ARG A 192 5.49 -15.05 -6.34
N SER A 193 5.63 -16.24 -6.91
CA SER A 193 6.92 -16.87 -7.20
C SER A 193 6.72 -17.88 -8.32
N SER A 194 7.21 -17.57 -9.53
CA SER A 194 7.07 -18.48 -10.68
C SER A 194 7.84 -19.78 -10.45
N SER A 195 9.08 -19.70 -9.96
CA SER A 195 9.93 -20.86 -9.70
C SER A 195 9.40 -21.83 -8.64
N ARG A 196 8.58 -21.33 -7.71
CA ARG A 196 7.93 -22.16 -6.67
C ARG A 196 6.46 -22.42 -6.97
N ASN A 197 6.02 -22.09 -8.18
CA ASN A 197 4.64 -22.17 -8.61
C ASN A 197 3.62 -21.59 -7.61
N LYS A 198 3.87 -20.37 -7.11
CA LYS A 198 2.98 -19.69 -6.17
C LYS A 198 2.28 -18.52 -6.84
N TRP A 199 0.96 -18.48 -6.80
CA TRP A 199 0.12 -17.35 -7.22
C TRP A 199 -1.01 -17.12 -6.21
N GLY A 200 -1.78 -16.05 -6.36
CA GLY A 200 -2.95 -15.77 -5.53
C GLY A 200 -3.97 -14.86 -6.20
N PHE A 201 -5.20 -14.98 -5.73
CA PHE A 201 -6.32 -14.13 -6.11
C PHE A 201 -6.40 -12.99 -5.10
N LEU A 202 -6.45 -11.77 -5.58
CA LEU A 202 -6.31 -10.58 -4.76
C LEU A 202 -7.34 -9.53 -5.16
N VAL A 203 -7.85 -8.80 -4.18
CA VAL A 203 -8.40 -7.46 -4.38
C VAL A 203 -7.32 -6.46 -4.02
N ALA A 204 -7.01 -5.53 -4.92
CA ALA A 204 -6.05 -4.46 -4.67
C ALA A 204 -6.68 -3.09 -4.90
N ILE A 205 -6.34 -2.10 -4.06
CA ILE A 205 -6.67 -0.70 -4.35
C ILE A 205 -5.59 -0.10 -5.24
N LYS A 206 -6.04 0.48 -6.36
CA LYS A 206 -5.23 1.24 -7.31
C LYS A 206 -5.69 2.70 -7.32
N MET A 207 -4.76 3.62 -7.58
CA MET A 207 -5.09 5.04 -7.77
C MET A 207 -4.18 5.64 -8.85
N PRO A 208 -4.54 5.50 -10.14
CA PRO A 208 -3.69 5.93 -11.26
C PRO A 208 -3.56 7.45 -11.37
N TYR A 209 -4.58 8.19 -10.93
CA TYR A 209 -4.57 9.65 -10.88
C TYR A 209 -4.55 10.12 -9.43
N ILE A 210 -3.59 10.99 -9.14
CA ILE A 210 -3.37 11.64 -7.84
C ILE A 210 -3.19 13.12 -8.13
N LYS A 211 -3.98 13.98 -7.49
CA LYS A 211 -3.79 15.43 -7.56
C LYS A 211 -2.49 15.77 -6.85
N GLU A 212 -1.62 16.55 -7.48
CA GLU A 212 -0.32 16.87 -6.90
C GLU A 212 -0.45 17.78 -5.66
N SER A 213 0.46 17.57 -4.72
CA SER A 213 0.68 18.45 -3.57
C SER A 213 1.73 19.49 -3.91
N GLU A 214 1.53 20.70 -3.39
CA GLU A 214 2.57 21.75 -3.37
C GLU A 214 3.67 21.45 -2.33
N TYR A 215 3.48 20.44 -1.48
CA TYR A 215 4.44 19.99 -0.49
C TYR A 215 5.11 18.69 -0.91
N ASP A 216 6.40 18.54 -0.62
CA ASP A 216 7.20 17.36 -0.97
C ASP A 216 8.41 17.24 -0.05
N LEU A 217 8.62 16.07 0.56
CA LEU A 217 9.84 15.83 1.34
C LEU A 217 11.10 15.91 0.48
N GLU A 218 11.01 15.58 -0.81
CA GLU A 218 12.15 15.67 -1.73
C GLU A 218 12.47 17.09 -2.18
N GLU A 219 11.61 18.07 -1.88
CA GLU A 219 11.71 19.47 -2.33
C GLU A 219 11.98 19.58 -3.85
N ASN A 220 11.39 18.66 -4.63
CA ASN A 220 11.45 18.72 -6.08
C ASN A 220 10.91 20.08 -6.57
N THR A 221 11.45 20.60 -7.68
CA THR A 221 11.26 21.98 -8.15
C THR A 221 9.86 22.55 -7.91
N ASN A 222 9.80 23.74 -7.27
CA ASN A 222 8.57 24.48 -6.91
C ASN A 222 7.70 23.87 -5.80
N LYS A 223 8.20 22.89 -5.04
CA LYS A 223 7.49 22.33 -3.88
C LYS A 223 8.15 22.74 -2.57
N LYS A 224 7.32 22.91 -1.53
CA LYS A 224 7.74 23.28 -0.18
C LYS A 224 7.97 22.03 0.66
N PHE A 225 8.91 22.10 1.59
CA PHE A 225 9.02 21.07 2.61
C PHE A 225 7.76 21.09 3.53
N PRO A 226 7.15 19.93 3.84
CA PRO A 226 5.86 19.87 4.56
C PRO A 226 5.94 20.16 6.05
N ILE A 227 7.12 20.04 6.65
CA ILE A 227 7.30 20.16 8.10
C ILE A 227 7.96 21.51 8.39
N PRO A 228 7.37 22.36 9.26
CA PRO A 228 7.95 23.63 9.66
C PRO A 228 9.38 23.49 10.17
N GLU A 229 10.20 24.53 10.02
CA GLU A 229 11.54 24.55 10.63
C GLU A 229 11.43 24.55 12.16
N GLY A 230 12.37 23.87 12.84
CA GLY A 230 12.43 23.81 14.29
C GLY A 230 13.05 22.51 14.83
N ASP A 231 13.38 22.51 16.12
CA ASP A 231 13.85 21.32 16.82
C ASP A 231 12.68 20.41 17.19
N HIS A 232 12.36 19.48 16.30
CA HIS A 232 11.25 18.54 16.45
C HIS A 232 11.60 17.31 17.30
N VAL A 233 12.89 17.05 17.51
CA VAL A 233 13.40 15.96 18.34
C VAL A 233 13.71 16.49 19.73
N LYS A 234 12.94 16.08 20.73
CA LYS A 234 13.22 16.38 22.14
C LYS A 234 13.97 15.20 22.78
N GLY A 235 15.29 15.35 22.91
CA GLY A 235 16.16 14.36 23.55
C GLY A 235 17.62 14.63 23.17
N PRO A 236 18.61 14.27 24.00
CA PRO A 236 20.00 14.53 23.67
C PRO A 236 20.36 13.77 22.38
N MET A 237 20.81 14.51 21.36
CA MET A 237 21.43 13.97 20.14
C MET A 237 22.77 13.24 20.43
N ASN A 238 23.17 13.16 21.70
CA ASN A 238 24.35 12.47 22.20
C ASN A 238 23.97 11.61 23.42
N GLY A 239 24.08 10.29 23.32
CA GLY A 239 24.01 9.43 24.50
C GLY A 239 23.76 7.97 24.18
N TYR A 240 24.86 7.19 24.13
CA TYR A 240 24.89 5.74 24.22
C TYR A 240 23.92 5.18 25.28
N LEU A 241 23.17 4.14 24.93
CA LEU A 241 23.31 2.76 25.42
C LEU A 241 22.37 1.82 24.65
#